data_AF-A0A293LG29-F1
#
_entry.id   AF-A0A293LG29-F1
#
_cell.length_a   1.000
_cell.length_b   1.000
_cell.length_c   1.000
_cell.angle_alpha   90.00
_cell.angle_beta   90.00
_cell.angle_gamma   90.00
#
_symmetry.space_group_name_H-M   'P 1'
#
loop_
_entity.id
_entity.type
_entity.pdbx_description
1 polymer ?
#
loop_
_entity_poly.entity_id
_entity_poly.type
_entity_poly.pdbx_seq_one_letter_code
_entity_poly.pdbx_strand_id
1 'polypeptide(L)'
;MNTLFALVQQNEYLFTWALQDTNTVPKIVGVCGHAYAVEFLKPLKTSVPFSSRAKIAHNLLMTLASLSTTADEDIHQCDMKMEHFGIDDAGNVKITDLDAVGLQSTLQRNIAATSSCSSDKDCDYFDCSGRCTTTRCDPLLLDSNLQRVCKNIFMGKLLGRFSGLLAGAPDSIVAELTSALQMCVGKPGVQVAANETAATLKKLQELLQAKKTCIILFPLACLQEHLHGKAAGKVFGPSCWSTRQHRGRINICTSNVCGKTWSTGGCK
;
A
#
# COMPACT_ATOMS: atom_id res chain seq x y z
N MET A 1 -10.59 11.48 39.24
CA MET A 1 -9.99 12.11 38.04
C MET A 1 -10.54 11.36 36.83
N ASN A 2 -11.21 12.05 35.90
CA ASN A 2 -11.88 11.39 34.77
C ASN A 2 -10.86 10.69 33.88
N THR A 3 -10.89 9.36 33.86
CA THR A 3 -9.88 8.51 33.22
C THR A 3 -9.75 8.75 31.71
N LEU A 4 -10.84 9.12 31.05
CA LEU A 4 -10.85 9.49 29.63
C LEU A 4 -10.02 10.76 29.33
N PHE A 5 -9.90 11.68 30.29
CA PHE A 5 -9.10 12.90 30.10
C PHE A 5 -7.62 12.59 29.91
N ALA A 6 -7.12 11.49 30.47
CA ALA A 6 -5.74 11.06 30.27
C ALA A 6 -5.49 10.61 28.82
N LEU A 7 -6.46 9.95 28.19
CA LEU A 7 -6.35 9.43 26.82
C LEU A 7 -6.44 10.55 25.77
N VAL A 8 -7.35 11.50 25.94
CA VAL A 8 -7.48 12.61 24.98
C VAL A 8 -6.29 13.58 24.99
N GLN A 9 -5.40 13.48 25.97
CA GLN A 9 -4.12 14.20 25.99
C GLN A 9 -3.01 13.46 25.23
N GLN A 10 -3.23 12.19 24.85
CA GLN A 10 -2.28 11.39 24.10
C GLN A 10 -2.54 11.58 22.60
N ASN A 11 -1.51 12.01 21.87
CA ASN A 11 -1.56 12.19 20.43
C ASN A 11 -1.97 10.90 19.70
N GLU A 12 -1.42 9.76 20.14
CA GLU A 12 -1.70 8.44 19.57
C GLU A 12 -3.19 8.08 19.61
N TYR A 13 -3.84 8.28 20.75
CA TYR A 13 -5.27 8.01 20.92
C TYR A 13 -6.13 8.93 20.04
N LEU A 14 -5.78 10.22 19.95
CA LEU A 14 -6.51 11.18 19.12
C LEU A 14 -6.44 10.81 17.63
N PHE A 15 -5.25 10.47 17.13
CA PHE A 15 -5.11 10.02 15.74
C PHE A 15 -5.77 8.67 15.49
N THR A 16 -5.68 7.72 16.43
CA THR A 16 -6.39 6.43 16.33
C THR A 16 -7.90 6.67 16.19
N TRP A 17 -8.46 7.54 17.02
CA TRP A 17 -9.88 7.86 16.99
C TRP A 17 -10.28 8.64 15.73
N ALA A 18 -9.50 9.63 15.32
CA ALA A 18 -9.81 10.47 14.15
C ALA A 18 -9.73 9.69 12.83
N LEU A 19 -8.84 8.69 12.74
CA LEU A 19 -8.59 7.92 11.51
C LEU A 19 -9.30 6.56 11.48
N GLN A 20 -10.09 6.20 12.50
CA GLN A 20 -10.65 4.85 12.64
C GLN A 20 -11.49 4.36 11.44
N ASP A 21 -12.07 5.28 10.67
CA ASP A 21 -12.93 4.99 9.51
C ASP A 21 -12.19 4.92 8.16
N THR A 22 -10.89 5.22 8.13
CA THR A 22 -10.09 5.21 6.89
C THR A 22 -9.47 3.85 6.56
N ASN A 23 -9.51 2.90 7.51
CA ASN A 23 -8.71 1.66 7.52
C ASN A 23 -7.19 1.88 7.53
N THR A 24 -6.68 3.08 7.84
CA THR A 24 -5.22 3.33 7.97
C THR A 24 -4.69 3.10 9.38
N VAL A 25 -5.56 3.04 10.38
CA VAL A 25 -5.24 2.77 11.79
C VAL A 25 -6.15 1.67 12.35
N PRO A 26 -5.72 0.93 13.38
CA PRO A 26 -6.56 -0.10 13.98
C PRO A 26 -7.77 0.49 14.70
N LYS A 27 -8.92 -0.19 14.61
CA LYS A 27 -10.17 0.22 15.25
C LYS A 27 -10.10 0.05 16.76
N ILE A 28 -10.57 1.06 17.50
CA ILE A 28 -10.71 0.99 18.96
C ILE A 28 -11.83 0.02 19.33
N VAL A 29 -11.51 -0.99 20.13
CA VAL A 29 -12.45 -2.01 20.61
C VAL A 29 -13.02 -1.64 21.98
N GLY A 30 -12.24 -0.94 22.79
CA GLY A 30 -12.68 -0.53 24.12
C GLY A 30 -11.68 0.40 24.81
N VAL A 31 -12.15 1.06 25.85
CA VAL A 31 -11.36 2.00 26.66
C VAL A 31 -11.51 1.62 28.14
N CYS A 32 -10.39 1.53 28.85
CA CYS A 32 -10.37 1.24 30.28
C CYS A 32 -9.33 2.12 30.97
N GLY A 33 -9.79 3.09 31.75
CA GLY A 33 -8.86 3.94 32.48
C GLY A 33 -8.04 4.82 31.53
N HIS A 34 -6.72 4.68 31.63
CA HIS A 34 -5.70 5.35 30.82
C HIS A 34 -5.19 4.46 29.67
N ALA A 35 -5.89 3.36 29.38
CA ALA A 35 -5.56 2.43 28.31
C ALA A 35 -6.74 2.25 27.36
N TYR A 36 -6.45 1.95 26.11
CA TYR A 36 -7.43 1.55 25.11
C TYR A 36 -6.95 0.27 24.43
N ALA A 37 -7.89 -0.55 24.00
CA ALA A 37 -7.64 -1.73 23.21
C ALA A 37 -8.05 -1.46 21.78
N VAL A 38 -7.26 -1.97 20.84
CA VAL A 38 -7.54 -1.89 19.40
C VAL A 38 -7.67 -3.30 18.82
N GLU A 39 -8.18 -3.40 17.60
CA GLU A 39 -8.25 -4.66 16.88
C GLU A 39 -6.85 -5.28 16.71
N PHE A 40 -6.79 -6.62 16.67
CA PHE A 40 -5.53 -7.32 16.48
C PHE A 40 -5.07 -7.24 15.03
N LEU A 41 -3.80 -6.89 14.83
CA LEU A 41 -3.16 -6.88 13.51
C LEU A 41 -1.97 -7.83 13.49
N LYS A 42 -1.79 -8.53 12.36
CA LYS A 42 -0.65 -9.42 12.15
C LYS A 42 0.60 -8.58 11.79
N PRO A 43 1.77 -8.83 12.41
CA PRO A 43 2.97 -8.08 12.09
C PRO A 43 3.42 -8.32 10.65
N LEU A 44 4.04 -7.30 10.04
CA LEU A 44 4.66 -7.45 8.73
C LEU A 44 5.82 -8.45 8.79
N LYS A 45 5.94 -9.31 7.76
CA LYS A 45 6.99 -10.33 7.68
C LYS A 45 7.70 -10.25 6.34
N THR A 46 9.03 -10.36 6.38
CA THR A 46 9.85 -10.49 5.16
C THR A 46 10.26 -11.92 4.84
N SER A 47 10.07 -12.84 5.79
CA SER A 47 10.25 -14.29 5.62
C SER A 47 9.05 -14.93 4.90
N VAL A 48 8.57 -14.31 3.82
CA VAL A 48 7.45 -14.78 2.98
C VAL A 48 7.79 -14.56 1.51
N PRO A 49 7.15 -15.29 0.57
CA PRO A 49 7.43 -15.13 -0.86
C PRO A 49 7.31 -13.67 -1.32
N PHE A 50 8.12 -13.28 -2.32
CA PHE A 50 8.13 -11.91 -2.84
C PHE A 50 6.72 -11.43 -3.23
N SER A 51 5.88 -12.28 -3.83
CA SER A 51 4.50 -11.94 -4.19
C SER A 51 3.66 -11.48 -3.00
N SER A 52 3.85 -12.09 -1.83
CA SER A 52 3.16 -11.68 -0.60
C SER A 52 3.72 -10.36 -0.08
N ARG A 53 5.04 -10.17 -0.11
CA ARG A 53 5.68 -8.91 0.30
C ARG A 53 5.30 -7.75 -0.62
N ALA A 54 5.22 -7.98 -1.94
CA ALA A 54 4.78 -7.01 -2.92
C ALA A 54 3.32 -6.59 -2.68
N LYS A 55 2.44 -7.53 -2.32
CA LYS A 55 1.05 -7.23 -1.92
C LYS A 55 0.99 -6.36 -0.66
N ILE A 56 1.80 -6.67 0.36
CA ILE A 56 1.91 -5.85 1.58
C ILE A 56 2.40 -4.44 1.22
N ALA A 57 3.45 -4.33 0.42
CA ALA A 57 3.99 -3.04 -0.01
C ALA A 57 2.96 -2.23 -0.82
N HIS A 58 2.21 -2.87 -1.72
CA HIS A 58 1.12 -2.23 -2.45
C HIS A 58 0.04 -1.67 -1.51
N ASN A 59 -0.40 -2.46 -0.53
CA ASN A 59 -1.42 -2.03 0.43
C ASN A 59 -0.90 -0.93 1.39
N LEU A 60 0.40 -0.94 1.72
CA LEU A 60 1.03 0.18 2.43
C LEU A 60 0.99 1.47 1.60
N LEU A 61 1.22 1.42 0.28
CA LEU A 61 1.06 2.60 -0.58
C LEU A 61 -0.37 3.14 -0.58
N MET A 62 -1.38 2.27 -0.49
CA MET A 62 -2.78 2.70 -0.34
C MET A 62 -3.02 3.42 0.98
N THR A 63 -2.35 2.96 2.05
CA THR A 63 -2.37 3.62 3.37
C THR A 63 -1.82 5.03 3.27
N LEU A 64 -0.66 5.20 2.63
CA LEU A 64 -0.05 6.51 2.42
C LEU A 64 -0.93 7.46 1.60
N ALA A 65 -1.58 6.94 0.56
CA ALA A 65 -2.51 7.72 -0.26
C ALA A 65 -3.73 8.21 0.54
N SER A 66 -4.20 7.40 1.50
CA SER A 66 -5.29 7.82 2.39
C SER A 66 -4.81 8.90 3.37
N LEU A 67 -3.60 8.81 3.92
CA LEU A 67 -3.05 9.86 4.80
C LEU A 67 -2.92 11.23 4.11
N SER A 68 -2.62 11.25 2.81
CA SER A 68 -2.51 12.50 2.03
C SER A 68 -3.85 13.08 1.56
N THR A 69 -4.98 12.42 1.88
CA THR A 69 -6.31 12.83 1.40
C THR A 69 -7.38 12.89 2.48
N THR A 70 -7.09 12.38 3.68
CA THR A 70 -8.09 12.31 4.77
C THR A 70 -8.32 13.65 5.46
N ALA A 71 -7.33 14.53 5.46
CA ALA A 71 -7.39 15.85 6.10
C ALA A 71 -7.10 16.96 5.07
N ASP A 72 -7.31 18.22 5.48
CA ASP A 72 -7.01 19.40 4.66
C ASP A 72 -5.51 19.62 4.40
N GLU A 73 -4.67 18.86 5.10
CA GLU A 73 -3.22 18.82 4.94
C GLU A 73 -2.70 17.39 5.09
N ASP A 74 -1.46 17.15 4.64
CA ASP A 74 -0.84 15.83 4.74
C ASP A 74 -0.66 15.40 6.21
N ILE A 75 -0.98 14.13 6.49
CA ILE A 75 -0.65 13.48 7.76
C ILE A 75 0.66 12.71 7.57
N HIS A 76 1.66 13.03 8.39
CA HIS A 76 2.99 12.45 8.33
C HIS A 76 3.20 11.48 9.47
N GLN A 77 3.80 10.33 9.16
CA GLN A 77 4.36 9.41 10.13
C GLN A 77 5.88 9.62 10.12
N CYS A 78 6.42 10.04 11.26
CA CYS A 78 7.82 10.43 11.41
C CYS A 78 8.67 9.38 12.13
N ASP A 79 8.18 8.17 12.39
CA ASP A 79 9.00 7.06 12.88
C ASP A 79 8.77 5.81 12.03
N MET A 80 9.29 5.84 10.80
CA MET A 80 8.86 4.95 9.72
C MET A 80 9.61 3.63 9.80
N LYS A 81 9.05 2.69 10.56
CA LYS A 81 9.61 1.36 10.80
C LYS A 81 8.62 0.25 10.47
N MET A 82 9.12 -0.90 10.05
CA MET A 82 8.26 -2.02 9.68
C MET A 82 7.44 -2.54 10.89
N GLU A 83 8.01 -2.50 12.10
CA GLU A 83 7.32 -2.88 13.34
C GLU A 83 6.15 -1.96 13.73
N HIS A 84 6.03 -0.76 13.13
CA HIS A 84 4.96 0.20 13.40
C HIS A 84 3.75 0.00 12.48
N PHE A 85 3.70 -1.13 11.77
CA PHE A 85 2.60 -1.51 10.89
C PHE A 85 2.12 -2.93 11.16
N GLY A 86 0.82 -3.13 10.96
CA GLY A 86 0.18 -4.44 11.02
C GLY A 86 -0.81 -4.65 9.87
N ILE A 87 -1.20 -5.91 9.65
CA ILE A 87 -2.14 -6.33 8.61
C ILE A 87 -3.41 -6.87 9.24
N ASP A 88 -4.57 -6.37 8.82
CA ASP A 88 -5.87 -6.91 9.22
C ASP A 88 -6.26 -8.16 8.39
N ASP A 89 -7.38 -8.80 8.72
CA ASP A 89 -7.83 -10.00 8.01
C ASP A 89 -8.30 -9.73 6.56
N ALA A 90 -8.61 -8.47 6.22
CA ALA A 90 -8.91 -8.05 4.85
C ALA A 90 -7.63 -7.78 4.03
N GLY A 91 -6.46 -7.74 4.69
CA GLY A 91 -5.16 -7.48 4.09
C GLY A 91 -4.79 -5.99 4.05
N ASN A 92 -5.55 -5.10 4.68
CA ASN A 92 -5.19 -3.70 4.81
C ASN A 92 -3.96 -3.58 5.71
N VAL A 93 -3.01 -2.73 5.32
CA VAL A 93 -1.88 -2.37 6.17
C VAL A 93 -2.29 -1.16 7.00
N LYS A 94 -2.07 -1.19 8.30
CA LYS A 94 -2.44 -0.11 9.22
C LYS A 94 -1.26 0.27 10.09
N ILE A 95 -1.22 1.54 10.49
CA ILE A 95 -0.21 2.09 11.38
C ILE A 95 -0.60 1.73 12.81
N THR A 96 0.27 1.04 13.53
CA THR A 96 0.05 0.63 14.92
C THR A 96 0.71 1.55 15.93
N ASP A 97 1.73 2.30 15.52
CA ASP A 97 2.40 3.29 16.36
C ASP A 97 2.17 4.70 15.80
N LEU A 98 1.38 5.49 16.53
CA LEU A 98 0.93 6.83 16.14
C LEU A 98 1.54 7.93 17.02
N ASP A 99 2.55 7.62 17.84
CA ASP A 99 3.20 8.58 18.73
C ASP A 99 3.88 9.73 17.96
N ALA A 100 4.50 9.40 16.82
CA ALA A 100 5.19 10.29 15.90
C ALA A 100 4.36 10.58 14.64
N VAL A 101 3.03 10.47 14.72
CA VAL A 101 2.12 10.94 13.68
C VAL A 101 1.73 12.39 13.95
N GLY A 102 1.74 13.21 12.90
CA GLY A 102 1.37 14.62 13.00
C GLY A 102 0.87 15.19 11.69
N LEU A 103 0.07 16.24 11.80
CA LEU A 103 -0.27 17.08 10.65
C LEU A 103 0.96 17.86 10.19
N GLN A 104 1.08 18.07 8.87
CA GLN A 104 2.15 18.84 8.23
C GLN A 104 2.46 20.15 8.98
N SER A 105 1.45 20.98 9.24
CA SER A 105 1.58 22.27 9.94
C SER A 105 2.08 22.13 11.37
N THR A 106 1.65 21.08 12.08
CA THR A 106 2.06 20.84 13.47
C THR A 106 3.51 20.40 13.55
N LEU A 107 3.95 19.54 12.64
CA LEU A 107 5.34 19.12 12.56
C LEU A 107 6.26 20.28 12.16
N GLN A 108 5.85 21.09 11.18
CA GLN A 108 6.60 22.29 10.79
C GLN A 108 6.77 23.28 11.96
N ARG A 109 5.72 23.47 12.77
CA ARG A 109 5.81 24.28 14.00
C ARG A 109 6.77 23.67 15.02
N ASN A 110 6.70 22.36 15.24
CA ASN A 110 7.60 21.66 16.17
C ASN A 110 9.07 21.77 15.73
N ILE A 111 9.36 21.60 14.43
CA ILE A 111 10.69 21.77 13.85
C ILE A 111 11.20 23.20 14.05
N ALA A 112 10.37 24.21 13.76
CA ALA A 112 10.73 25.61 13.93
C ALA A 112 10.90 26.05 15.39
N ALA A 113 10.36 25.28 16.34
CA ALA A 113 10.52 25.53 17.77
C ALA A 113 11.90 25.08 18.31
N THR A 114 12.69 24.35 17.52
CA THR A 114 14.08 24.01 17.86
C THR A 114 14.91 25.27 18.07
N SER A 115 15.59 25.35 19.21
CA SER A 115 16.25 26.59 19.68
C SER A 115 17.33 27.12 18.76
N SER A 116 18.16 26.23 18.21
CA SER A 116 19.22 26.54 17.26
C SER A 116 19.71 25.28 16.57
N CYS A 117 20.20 25.40 15.34
CA CYS A 117 20.76 24.29 14.58
C CYS A 117 22.12 24.65 13.96
N SER A 118 22.91 23.62 13.67
CA SER A 118 24.18 23.70 12.93
C SER A 118 24.15 22.90 11.62
N SER A 119 23.24 21.93 11.52
CA SER A 119 23.04 21.09 10.35
C SER A 119 21.57 20.71 10.20
N ASP A 120 21.16 20.29 9.00
CA ASP A 120 19.78 19.82 8.71
C ASP A 120 19.32 18.74 9.70
N LYS A 121 20.26 17.87 10.14
CA LYS A 121 19.97 16.77 11.08
C LYS A 121 19.51 17.27 12.45
N ASP A 122 19.93 18.45 12.87
CA ASP A 122 19.49 19.07 14.14
C ASP A 122 18.01 19.51 14.07
N CYS A 123 17.46 19.63 12.86
CA CYS A 123 16.07 20.01 12.59
C CYS A 123 15.17 18.81 12.29
N ASP A 124 15.69 17.58 12.32
CA ASP A 124 14.89 16.39 12.08
C ASP A 124 13.92 16.14 13.25
N TYR A 125 12.67 15.84 12.92
CA TYR A 125 11.70 15.31 13.87
C TYR A 125 11.63 13.80 13.66
N PHE A 126 12.36 13.03 14.48
CA PHE A 126 12.56 11.59 14.28
C PHE A 126 13.12 11.26 12.87
N ASP A 127 12.38 10.57 12.01
CA ASP A 127 12.72 10.25 10.62
C ASP A 127 12.30 11.35 9.62
N CYS A 128 11.47 12.31 10.02
CA CYS A 128 11.07 13.43 9.18
C CYS A 128 12.21 14.46 9.08
N SER A 129 12.62 14.76 7.85
CA SER A 129 13.82 15.54 7.56
C SER A 129 13.55 17.05 7.61
N GLY A 130 14.31 17.78 8.42
CA GLY A 130 14.24 19.23 8.55
C GLY A 130 15.34 19.97 7.80
N ARG A 131 15.24 21.31 7.72
CA ARG A 131 16.27 22.18 7.14
C ARG A 131 16.82 23.13 8.19
N CYS A 132 18.14 23.22 8.28
CA CYS A 132 18.82 24.26 9.03
C CYS A 132 19.31 25.37 8.09
N THR A 133 18.78 26.57 8.25
CA THR A 133 19.22 27.75 7.52
C THR A 133 19.84 28.75 8.48
N THR A 134 21.12 29.06 8.27
CA THR A 134 21.96 29.87 9.16
C THR A 134 22.16 29.23 10.55
N THR A 135 21.22 29.42 11.47
CA THR A 135 21.22 28.89 12.85
C THR A 135 19.82 28.53 13.34
N ARG A 136 18.82 28.52 12.45
CA ARG A 136 17.41 28.25 12.77
C ARG A 136 16.86 27.16 11.86
N CYS A 137 15.96 26.37 12.40
CA CYS A 137 15.23 25.39 11.62
C CYS A 137 14.09 26.07 10.86
N ASP A 138 14.03 25.83 9.55
CA ASP A 138 12.94 26.33 8.73
C ASP A 138 11.65 25.54 9.03
N PRO A 139 10.46 26.18 9.00
CA PRO A 139 9.17 25.53 9.23
C PRO A 139 8.75 24.70 8.00
N LEU A 140 9.54 23.68 7.64
CA LEU A 140 9.32 22.85 6.46
C LEU A 140 9.71 21.39 6.73
N LEU A 141 9.14 20.50 5.92
CA LEU A 141 9.52 19.10 5.83
C LEU A 141 10.17 18.85 4.47
N LEU A 142 11.35 18.24 4.45
CA LEU A 142 12.11 17.98 3.23
C LEU A 142 11.69 16.69 2.52
N ASP A 143 10.95 15.82 3.21
CA ASP A 143 10.59 14.50 2.71
C ASP A 143 9.13 14.09 3.03
N SER A 144 8.57 13.26 2.14
CA SER A 144 7.21 12.70 2.24
C SER A 144 7.19 11.33 2.93
N ASN A 145 6.00 10.88 3.33
CA ASN A 145 5.83 9.49 3.81
C ASN A 145 6.28 8.47 2.77
N LEU A 146 6.10 8.77 1.48
CA LEU A 146 6.50 7.90 0.37
C LEU A 146 8.03 7.70 0.35
N GLN A 147 8.79 8.79 0.47
CA GLN A 147 10.26 8.73 0.57
C GLN A 147 10.71 7.89 1.76
N ARG A 148 10.11 8.11 2.94
CA ARG A 148 10.43 7.36 4.16
C ARG A 148 10.10 5.87 4.02
N VAL A 149 8.94 5.50 3.50
CA VAL A 149 8.57 4.10 3.26
C VAL A 149 9.52 3.43 2.27
N CYS A 150 9.87 4.10 1.17
CA CYS A 150 10.80 3.55 0.18
C CYS A 150 12.18 3.28 0.79
N LYS A 151 12.69 4.25 1.56
CA LYS A 151 14.00 4.15 2.23
C LYS A 151 14.00 3.10 3.35
N ASN A 152 13.06 3.18 4.27
CA ASN A 152 13.13 2.44 5.54
C ASN A 152 12.46 1.06 5.47
N ILE A 153 11.41 0.90 4.66
CA ILE A 153 10.59 -0.32 4.63
C ILE A 153 10.81 -1.12 3.35
N PHE A 154 10.80 -0.48 2.17
CA PHE A 154 10.87 -1.19 0.90
C PHE A 154 12.28 -1.64 0.54
N MET A 155 13.26 -0.74 0.62
CA MET A 155 14.67 -1.07 0.37
C MET A 155 15.34 -1.70 1.60
N GLY A 156 14.98 -1.24 2.80
CA GLY A 156 15.64 -1.64 4.04
C GLY A 156 17.07 -1.09 4.14
N LYS A 157 17.87 -1.60 5.07
CA LYS A 157 19.26 -1.14 5.28
C LYS A 157 20.24 -2.13 4.65
N LEU A 158 21.05 -1.64 3.71
CA LEU A 158 22.00 -2.40 2.87
C LEU A 158 23.01 -3.26 3.67
N LEU A 159 23.32 -2.88 4.91
CA LEU A 159 24.35 -3.51 5.76
C LEU A 159 23.78 -4.48 6.82
N GLY A 160 22.83 -5.33 6.43
CA GLY A 160 22.57 -6.60 7.12
C GLY A 160 21.69 -6.58 8.38
N ARG A 161 21.02 -5.47 8.72
CA ARG A 161 20.10 -5.44 9.88
C ARG A 161 18.70 -5.94 9.55
N PHE A 162 18.23 -5.75 8.31
CA PHE A 162 16.92 -6.22 7.83
C PHE A 162 16.82 -6.03 6.30
N SER A 163 16.27 -7.05 5.61
CA SER A 163 15.98 -7.01 4.18
C SER A 163 14.62 -6.35 3.95
N GLY A 164 14.54 -5.29 3.14
CA GLY A 164 13.29 -4.57 2.88
C GLY A 164 12.19 -5.42 2.23
N LEU A 165 10.94 -4.96 2.32
CA LEU A 165 9.78 -5.66 1.73
C LEU A 165 9.97 -5.95 0.23
N LEU A 166 10.74 -5.13 -0.51
CA LEU A 166 10.91 -5.25 -1.95
C LEU A 166 12.29 -5.78 -2.37
N ALA A 167 13.10 -6.24 -1.42
CA ALA A 167 14.38 -6.86 -1.71
C ALA A 167 14.21 -8.22 -2.43
N GLY A 168 15.16 -8.57 -3.30
CA GLY A 168 15.14 -9.85 -4.04
C GLY A 168 13.92 -9.97 -4.97
N ALA A 169 13.61 -8.91 -5.71
CA ALA A 169 12.54 -8.91 -6.70
C ALA A 169 12.86 -9.84 -7.89
N PRO A 170 11.85 -10.44 -8.54
CA PRO A 170 12.05 -11.27 -9.73
C PRO A 170 12.68 -10.50 -10.90
N ASP A 171 13.45 -11.20 -11.73
CA ASP A 171 14.14 -10.64 -12.90
C ASP A 171 13.20 -9.86 -13.84
N SER A 172 11.93 -10.28 -13.93
CA SER A 172 10.93 -9.64 -14.77
C SER A 172 10.60 -8.19 -14.39
N ILE A 173 10.85 -7.78 -13.14
CA ILE A 173 10.52 -6.44 -12.64
C ILE A 173 11.68 -5.72 -11.94
N VAL A 174 12.77 -6.42 -11.61
CA VAL A 174 13.83 -5.90 -10.72
C VAL A 174 14.47 -4.61 -11.22
N ALA A 175 14.72 -4.49 -12.53
CA ALA A 175 15.33 -3.28 -13.10
C ALA A 175 14.40 -2.06 -12.97
N GLU A 176 13.14 -2.21 -13.35
CA GLU A 176 12.14 -1.14 -13.30
C GLU A 176 11.79 -0.76 -11.85
N LEU A 177 11.66 -1.76 -10.97
CA LEU A 177 11.41 -1.54 -9.55
C LEU A 177 12.57 -0.84 -8.86
N THR A 178 13.81 -1.21 -9.18
CA THR A 178 15.01 -0.54 -8.62
C THR A 178 15.06 0.93 -9.02
N SER A 179 14.78 1.23 -10.30
CA SER A 179 14.70 2.62 -10.79
C SER A 179 13.60 3.41 -10.08
N ALA A 180 12.40 2.82 -9.96
CA ALA A 180 11.29 3.45 -9.24
C ALA A 180 11.60 3.72 -7.76
N LEU A 181 12.29 2.79 -7.09
CA LEU A 181 12.70 2.96 -5.69
C LEU A 181 13.77 4.03 -5.51
N GLN A 182 14.74 4.14 -6.44
CA GLN A 182 15.75 5.19 -6.41
C GLN A 182 15.12 6.59 -6.58
N MET A 183 14.17 6.73 -7.52
CA MET A 183 13.40 7.97 -7.65
C MET A 183 12.58 8.26 -6.40
N CYS A 184 11.98 7.21 -5.82
CA CYS A 184 11.15 7.32 -4.62
C CYS A 184 11.91 7.79 -3.39
N VAL A 185 13.14 7.32 -3.15
CA VAL A 185 13.97 7.80 -2.03
C VAL A 185 14.37 9.26 -2.23
N GLY A 186 14.54 9.69 -3.48
CA GLY A 186 14.93 11.06 -3.82
C GLY A 186 16.36 11.39 -3.37
N LYS A 187 16.68 12.68 -3.41
CA LYS A 187 17.99 13.20 -2.96
C LYS A 187 17.86 13.80 -1.57
N PRO A 188 18.81 13.53 -0.64
CA PRO A 188 18.82 14.16 0.67
C PRO A 188 18.78 15.68 0.56
N GLY A 189 17.93 16.30 1.38
CA GLY A 189 17.83 17.75 1.43
C GLY A 189 17.20 18.41 0.21
N VAL A 190 16.51 17.67 -0.66
CA VAL A 190 15.79 18.22 -1.82
C VAL A 190 14.33 17.83 -1.72
N GLN A 191 13.44 18.83 -1.62
CA GLN A 191 12.00 18.60 -1.68
C GLN A 191 11.61 18.08 -3.05
N VAL A 192 10.84 17.00 -3.06
CA VAL A 192 10.24 16.44 -4.26
C VAL A 192 8.87 17.09 -4.44
N ALA A 193 8.55 17.53 -5.65
CA ALA A 193 7.27 18.17 -5.92
C ALA A 193 6.11 17.18 -5.73
N ALA A 194 4.92 17.67 -5.36
CA ALA A 194 3.75 16.83 -5.09
C ALA A 194 3.32 15.98 -6.31
N ASN A 195 3.43 16.53 -7.52
CA ASN A 195 3.15 15.82 -8.76
C ASN A 195 4.15 14.67 -9.02
N GLU A 196 5.44 14.88 -8.72
CA GLU A 196 6.48 13.85 -8.83
C GLU A 196 6.28 12.74 -7.80
N THR A 197 5.89 13.12 -6.57
CA THR A 197 5.52 12.18 -5.51
C THR A 197 4.33 11.32 -5.95
N ALA A 198 3.26 11.94 -6.48
CA ALA A 198 2.08 11.24 -6.98
C ALA A 198 2.39 10.31 -8.17
N ALA A 199 3.22 10.76 -9.11
CA ALA A 199 3.66 9.94 -10.24
C ALA A 199 4.46 8.71 -9.78
N THR A 200 5.34 8.90 -8.80
CA THR A 200 6.15 7.81 -8.24
C THR A 200 5.29 6.82 -7.46
N LEU A 201 4.34 7.32 -6.65
CA LEU A 201 3.36 6.50 -5.94
C LEU A 201 2.61 5.60 -6.90
N LYS A 202 2.04 6.18 -7.95
CA LYS A 202 1.28 5.47 -8.99
C LYS A 202 2.15 4.42 -9.69
N LYS A 203 3.39 4.77 -10.04
CA LYS A 203 4.32 3.84 -10.69
C LYS A 203 4.61 2.62 -9.82
N LEU A 204 4.90 2.83 -8.54
CA LEU A 204 5.13 1.74 -7.60
C LEU A 204 3.87 0.89 -7.40
N GLN A 205 2.69 1.51 -7.32
CA GLN A 205 1.43 0.78 -7.26
C GLN A 205 1.25 -0.15 -8.46
N GLU A 206 1.46 0.35 -9.69
CA GLU A 206 1.34 -0.44 -10.93
C GLU A 206 2.33 -1.62 -11.00
N LEU A 207 3.57 -1.40 -10.53
CA LEU A 207 4.61 -2.45 -10.50
C LEU A 207 4.30 -3.56 -9.49
N LEU A 208 3.71 -3.20 -8.36
CA LEU A 208 3.45 -4.11 -7.24
C LEU A 208 2.06 -4.76 -7.31
N GLN A 209 1.17 -4.27 -8.18
CA GLN A 209 -0.10 -4.92 -8.43
C GLN A 209 0.13 -6.34 -8.93
N ALA A 210 -0.51 -7.30 -8.27
CA ALA A 210 -0.55 -8.67 -8.76
C ALA A 210 -1.25 -8.66 -10.12
N LYS A 211 -0.48 -8.73 -11.21
CA LYS A 211 -1.04 -9.06 -12.51
C LYS A 211 -1.72 -10.41 -12.34
N LYS A 212 -3.05 -10.46 -12.50
CA LYS A 212 -3.75 -11.73 -12.64
C LYS A 212 -3.22 -12.35 -13.92
N THR A 213 -2.20 -13.19 -13.81
CA THR A 213 -1.80 -14.06 -14.90
C THR A 213 -3.01 -14.94 -15.16
N CYS A 214 -3.73 -14.65 -16.24
CA CYS A 214 -4.73 -15.57 -16.75
C CYS A 214 -3.93 -16.76 -17.26
N ILE A 215 -3.69 -17.76 -16.40
CA ILE A 215 -3.16 -19.03 -16.83
C ILE A 215 -4.27 -19.62 -17.69
N ILE A 216 -4.14 -19.46 -19.00
CA ILE A 216 -4.87 -20.29 -19.94
C ILE A 216 -4.33 -21.71 -19.70
N LEU A 217 -5.01 -22.46 -18.84
CA LEU A 217 -4.86 -23.90 -18.79
C LEU A 217 -5.29 -24.39 -20.18
N PHE A 218 -4.32 -24.62 -21.06
CA PHE A 218 -4.55 -25.45 -22.23
C PHE A 218 -5.14 -26.76 -21.71
N PRO A 219 -6.32 -27.19 -22.19
CA PRO A 219 -6.80 -28.51 -21.84
C PRO A 219 -5.85 -29.52 -22.49
N LEU A 220 -5.00 -30.12 -21.66
CA LEU A 220 -4.34 -31.38 -21.98
C LEU A 220 -5.44 -32.44 -22.12
N ALA A 221 -5.44 -33.08 -23.30
CA ALA A 221 -6.11 -34.33 -23.64
C ALA A 221 -7.64 -34.33 -23.81
N CYS A 222 -8.05 -34.51 -25.08
CA CYS A 222 -9.08 -35.48 -25.43
C CYS A 222 -8.43 -36.43 -26.46
N LEU A 223 -7.63 -37.39 -25.99
CA LEU A 223 -7.24 -38.54 -26.78
C LEU A 223 -8.30 -39.61 -26.49
N GLN A 224 -9.25 -39.79 -27.40
CA GLN A 224 -10.13 -40.94 -27.37
C GLN A 224 -10.16 -41.55 -28.77
N GLU A 225 -9.48 -42.69 -28.88
CA GLU A 225 -9.65 -43.64 -29.97
C GLU A 225 -11.12 -44.02 -30.08
N HIS A 226 -11.68 -44.05 -31.30
CA HIS A 226 -12.55 -45.13 -31.78
C HIS A 226 -12.87 -44.98 -33.28
N LEU A 227 -12.26 -45.87 -34.06
CA LEU A 227 -12.83 -46.73 -35.10
C LEU A 227 -14.28 -46.46 -35.60
N HIS A 228 -14.37 -46.40 -36.95
CA HIS A 228 -15.50 -46.69 -37.85
C HIS A 228 -16.66 -45.68 -37.99
N GLY A 229 -16.90 -45.22 -39.23
CA GLY A 229 -18.23 -44.80 -39.69
C GLY A 229 -18.26 -43.67 -40.73
N LYS A 230 -18.95 -43.89 -41.85
CA LYS A 230 -19.02 -43.04 -43.04
C LYS A 230 -19.88 -41.76 -42.89
N ALA A 231 -19.45 -40.74 -43.63
CA ALA A 231 -20.21 -39.80 -44.48
C ALA A 231 -21.01 -38.61 -43.89
N ALA A 232 -20.99 -37.55 -44.73
CA ALA A 232 -21.83 -36.35 -44.83
C ALA A 232 -21.38 -35.09 -44.06
N GLY A 233 -21.02 -34.06 -44.84
CA GLY A 233 -20.56 -32.77 -44.35
C GLY A 233 -21.65 -31.90 -43.74
N LYS A 234 -21.24 -31.06 -42.79
CA LYS A 234 -21.91 -29.83 -42.35
C LYS A 234 -20.88 -28.96 -41.63
N VAL A 235 -20.72 -27.73 -42.08
CA VAL A 235 -19.95 -26.67 -41.41
C VAL A 235 -20.77 -26.23 -40.20
N PHE A 236 -20.26 -26.42 -38.98
CA PHE A 236 -20.87 -25.92 -37.74
C PHE A 236 -20.32 -24.53 -37.42
N GLY A 237 -21.21 -23.52 -37.41
CA GLY A 237 -20.97 -22.25 -36.73
C GLY A 237 -21.07 -22.41 -35.20
N PRO A 238 -20.63 -21.41 -34.40
CA PRO A 238 -20.56 -21.53 -32.95
C PRO A 238 -21.96 -21.75 -32.36
N SER A 239 -22.16 -22.91 -31.75
CA SER A 239 -23.41 -23.30 -31.10
C SER A 239 -23.23 -23.24 -29.58
N CYS A 240 -24.04 -22.40 -28.91
CA CYS A 240 -24.18 -22.42 -27.45
C CYS A 240 -24.90 -23.71 -27.04
N TRP A 241 -24.23 -24.57 -26.28
CA TRP A 241 -24.89 -25.70 -25.61
C TRP A 241 -25.33 -25.27 -24.20
N SER A 242 -26.64 -25.34 -23.95
CA SER A 242 -27.23 -25.20 -22.62
C SER A 242 -27.52 -26.60 -22.08
N THR A 243 -26.69 -27.13 -21.18
CA THR A 243 -27.03 -28.33 -20.41
C THR A 243 -27.86 -27.93 -19.19
N ARG A 244 -29.08 -28.46 -19.12
CA ARG A 244 -30.04 -28.23 -18.04
C ARG A 244 -29.77 -29.24 -16.91
N GLN A 245 -29.15 -28.79 -15.82
CA GLN A 245 -29.18 -29.49 -14.52
C GLN A 245 -29.75 -28.56 -13.45
N HIS A 246 -30.59 -29.11 -12.59
CA HIS A 246 -31.37 -28.38 -11.60
C HIS A 246 -30.49 -27.62 -10.58
N ARG A 247 -30.86 -26.36 -10.35
CA ARG A 247 -30.36 -25.39 -9.34
C ARG A 247 -28.96 -24.80 -9.60
N GLY A 248 -28.96 -23.53 -10.03
CA GLY A 248 -27.81 -22.63 -10.05
C GLY A 248 -27.33 -22.30 -11.47
N ARG A 249 -27.66 -21.10 -11.98
CA ARG A 249 -27.15 -20.62 -13.27
C ARG A 249 -25.64 -20.33 -13.14
N ILE A 250 -24.80 -21.11 -13.81
CA ILE A 250 -23.43 -20.73 -14.13
C ILE A 250 -23.40 -20.48 -15.64
N ASN A 251 -23.29 -19.21 -16.03
CA ASN A 251 -23.02 -18.86 -17.42
C ASN A 251 -21.51 -18.97 -17.66
N ILE A 252 -21.07 -19.95 -18.43
CA ILE A 252 -19.70 -20.01 -18.93
C ILE A 252 -19.69 -19.27 -20.27
N CYS A 253 -19.20 -18.03 -20.27
CA CYS A 253 -18.90 -17.29 -21.50
C CYS A 253 -17.45 -17.56 -21.89
N THR A 254 -17.22 -18.33 -22.95
CA THR A 254 -15.92 -18.37 -23.62
C THR A 254 -15.87 -17.23 -24.64
N SER A 255 -15.37 -16.06 -24.26
CA SER A 255 -14.94 -15.04 -25.22
C SER A 255 -13.55 -14.54 -24.87
N ASN A 256 -12.57 -15.00 -25.66
CA ASN A 256 -11.31 -14.30 -25.82
C ASN A 256 -11.60 -12.97 -26.53
N VAL A 257 -11.41 -11.84 -25.86
CA VAL A 257 -10.91 -10.55 -26.36
C VAL A 257 -11.07 -9.52 -25.24
N CYS A 258 -9.94 -9.00 -24.77
CA CYS A 258 -9.88 -7.86 -23.88
C CYS A 258 -10.21 -6.59 -24.69
N GLY A 259 -11.21 -5.83 -24.26
CA GLY A 259 -11.51 -4.50 -24.78
C GLY A 259 -12.64 -4.41 -25.80
N LYS A 260 -13.86 -4.15 -25.33
CA LYS A 260 -14.84 -3.19 -25.88
C LYS A 260 -16.08 -3.16 -25.01
N THR A 261 -16.44 -1.97 -24.53
CA THR A 261 -17.70 -1.66 -23.85
C THR A 261 -18.89 -1.98 -24.76
N TRP A 262 -19.88 -2.72 -24.27
CA TRP A 262 -21.18 -2.87 -24.93
C TRP A 262 -22.25 -2.15 -24.13
N SER A 263 -22.92 -1.21 -24.78
CA SER A 263 -24.11 -0.53 -24.31
C SER A 263 -25.31 -1.48 -24.31
N THR A 264 -26.13 -1.38 -23.27
CA THR A 264 -27.29 -2.22 -23.00
C THR A 264 -28.41 -1.98 -24.01
N GLY A 265 -28.65 -2.94 -24.90
CA GLY A 265 -29.91 -3.11 -25.62
C GLY A 265 -30.57 -4.40 -25.15
N GLY A 266 -31.71 -4.29 -24.45
CA GLY A 266 -32.42 -5.43 -23.86
C GLY A 266 -33.07 -6.35 -24.88
N CYS A 267 -33.20 -7.63 -24.53
CA CYS A 267 -34.04 -8.59 -25.23
C CYS A 267 -35.45 -8.61 -24.62
N LYS A 268 -36.46 -8.38 -25.47
CA LYS A 268 -37.83 -8.87 -25.26
C LYS A 268 -37.87 -10.39 -25.45
#